data_AF-A0ABD3WCV5-F1
#
_entry.id   AF-A0ABD3WCV5-F1
#
_cell.length_a   1.000
_cell.length_b   1.000
_cell.length_c   1.000
_cell.angle_alpha   90.00
_cell.angle_beta   90.00
_cell.angle_gamma   90.00
#
_symmetry.space_group_name_H-M   'P 1'
#
loop_
_entity.id
_entity.type
_entity.pdbx_description
1 polymer ?
#
loop_
_entity_poly.entity_id
_entity_poly.type
_entity_poly.pdbx_seq_one_letter_code
_entity_poly.pdbx_strand_id
1 'polypeptide(L)'
;MDIYISVCLTVLLLALCPAFKATLDPCIPGAHKELHRGKYRGTLCPYNFDKPVCDKQIEEGWYKVQGLNGPLKMPDSFSKLDVCGTNLPIWLNGSHPTEDDGTVHREGCIPTATSSCFKVVNITIKLCPGFFVYYLTPTSSCPIAYCFGADEECPPFDPCDYEYEHSVIENENGDRSSMCTTDGDPYCDDKIENGWYAIHSSNGYQRISSNCPNYSSCKTKSPIWINGSIPTIQDDIVTNKACVRDDRSCCSHMFDVEMKNCSSYVVYKLSTVPCFQRYCTDDKTECPIANISSSGNSTENGVTSKYYQGMFIFLVESIMLLVQYIYQRN
;
A
#
# COMPACT_ATOMS: atom_id res chain seq x y z
N MET A 1 24.81 -35.49 52.21
CA MET A 1 23.64 -34.62 51.97
C MET A 1 23.99 -33.52 50.95
N ASP A 2 25.01 -33.76 50.11
CA ASP A 2 25.84 -32.67 49.55
C ASP A 2 25.83 -32.60 48.02
N ILE A 3 25.18 -33.55 47.35
CA ILE A 3 25.01 -33.52 45.88
C ILE A 3 23.74 -32.73 45.50
N TYR A 4 22.69 -32.81 46.33
CA TYR A 4 21.42 -32.12 46.07
C TYR A 4 21.52 -30.60 46.20
N ILE A 5 22.38 -30.08 47.07
CA ILE A 5 22.56 -28.63 47.27
C ILE A 5 23.36 -28.01 46.10
N SER A 6 24.32 -28.75 45.52
CA SER A 6 25.13 -28.29 44.37
C SER A 6 24.34 -28.25 43.05
N VAL A 7 23.44 -29.21 42.84
CA VAL A 7 22.51 -29.19 41.69
C VAL A 7 21.43 -28.11 41.86
N CYS A 8 20.96 -27.87 43.09
CA CYS A 8 20.00 -26.79 43.34
C CYS A 8 20.59 -25.40 43.07
N LEU A 9 21.85 -25.12 43.45
CA LEU A 9 22.48 -23.82 43.20
C LEU A 9 22.73 -23.55 41.70
N THR A 10 23.04 -24.58 40.91
CA THR A 10 23.27 -24.43 39.45
C THR A 10 21.97 -24.24 38.68
N VAL A 11 20.87 -24.87 39.12
CA VAL A 11 19.52 -24.64 38.55
C VAL A 11 18.95 -23.27 38.98
N LEU A 12 19.25 -22.80 40.20
CA LEU A 12 18.81 -21.48 40.67
C LEU A 12 19.52 -20.32 39.94
N LEU A 13 20.78 -20.51 39.52
CA LEU A 13 21.53 -19.54 38.71
C LEU A 13 21.00 -19.45 37.27
N LEU A 14 20.46 -20.54 36.70
CA LEU A 14 19.80 -20.53 35.39
C LEU A 14 18.38 -19.92 35.45
N ALA A 15 17.73 -19.94 36.62
CA ALA A 15 16.40 -19.36 36.83
C ALA A 15 16.38 -17.84 37.06
N LEU A 16 17.56 -17.22 37.21
CA LEU A 16 17.73 -15.77 37.34
C LEU A 16 18.18 -15.08 36.05
N CYS A 17 18.23 -15.79 34.92
CA CYS A 17 18.33 -15.11 33.64
C CYS A 17 16.94 -14.53 33.34
N PRO A 18 16.71 -13.20 33.44
CA PRO A 18 15.54 -12.64 32.78
C PRO A 18 15.65 -13.12 31.34
N ALA A 19 14.63 -13.82 30.84
CA ALA A 19 14.62 -14.26 29.46
C ALA A 19 15.00 -13.06 28.61
N PHE A 20 16.25 -13.03 28.14
CA PHE A 20 16.71 -12.06 27.17
C PHE A 20 15.82 -12.38 25.99
N LYS A 21 14.76 -11.59 25.79
CA LYS A 21 14.14 -11.51 24.48
C LYS A 21 15.26 -10.98 23.61
N ALA A 22 16.04 -11.89 23.04
CA ALA A 22 17.03 -11.55 22.06
C ALA A 22 16.25 -10.82 20.97
N THR A 23 16.46 -9.50 20.90
CA THR A 23 15.90 -8.69 19.84
C THR A 23 16.44 -9.28 18.55
N LEU A 24 15.54 -9.74 17.68
CA LEU A 24 15.92 -10.33 16.40
C LEU A 24 16.85 -9.36 15.67
N ASP A 25 17.95 -9.89 15.12
CA ASP A 25 18.90 -9.07 14.36
C ASP A 25 18.17 -8.42 13.17
N PRO A 26 18.12 -7.07 13.08
CA PRO A 26 17.38 -6.40 12.02
C PRO A 26 17.95 -6.64 10.63
N CYS A 27 19.15 -7.18 10.50
CA CYS A 27 19.72 -7.59 9.21
C CYS A 27 19.08 -8.86 8.62
N ILE A 28 18.31 -9.62 9.42
CA ILE A 28 17.63 -10.83 8.95
C ILE A 28 16.41 -10.43 8.10
N PRO A 29 16.15 -11.10 6.96
CA PRO A 29 14.92 -10.90 6.19
C PRO A 29 13.66 -11.04 7.06
N GLY A 30 12.76 -10.07 6.98
CA GLY A 30 11.53 -10.03 7.80
C GLY A 30 11.71 -9.41 9.19
N ALA A 31 12.94 -9.10 9.63
CA ALA A 31 13.20 -8.36 10.86
C ALA A 31 13.18 -6.83 10.69
N HIS A 32 13.08 -6.37 9.45
CA HIS A 32 12.90 -4.97 9.05
C HIS A 32 11.81 -4.87 7.98
N LYS A 33 11.22 -3.68 7.86
CA LYS A 33 10.25 -3.30 6.81
C LYS A 33 10.96 -2.46 5.75
N GLU A 34 10.40 -2.40 4.55
CA GLU A 34 10.80 -1.37 3.57
C GLU A 34 10.02 -0.08 3.88
N LEU A 35 10.72 1.05 3.98
CA LEU A 35 10.09 2.34 4.21
C LEU A 35 9.37 2.79 2.93
N HIS A 36 8.11 3.16 3.06
CA HIS A 36 7.29 3.59 1.94
C HIS A 36 7.89 4.83 1.25
N ARG A 37 7.65 4.93 -0.06
CA ARG A 37 8.11 6.03 -0.91
C ARG A 37 9.63 6.27 -0.88
N GLY A 38 10.46 5.24 -0.64
CA GLY A 38 11.92 5.36 -0.53
C GLY A 38 12.58 6.17 -1.66
N LYS A 39 12.19 5.93 -2.92
CA LYS A 39 12.68 6.66 -4.11
C LYS A 39 12.28 8.15 -4.19
N TYR A 40 11.33 8.62 -3.39
CA TYR A 40 10.95 10.05 -3.31
C TYR A 40 11.64 10.81 -2.18
N ARG A 41 12.53 10.14 -1.43
CA ARG A 41 13.20 10.69 -0.25
C ARG A 41 14.57 11.29 -0.55
N GLY A 42 14.97 11.30 -1.82
CA GLY A 42 16.25 11.85 -2.29
C GLY A 42 16.37 13.35 -2.08
N THR A 43 17.58 13.85 -1.85
CA THR A 43 17.78 15.30 -1.59
C THR A 43 17.48 16.20 -2.78
N LEU A 44 17.35 15.65 -3.99
CA LEU A 44 16.92 16.39 -5.18
C LEU A 44 15.40 16.26 -5.45
N CYS A 45 14.68 15.51 -4.60
CA CYS A 45 13.21 15.45 -4.64
C CYS A 45 12.58 16.69 -4.00
N PRO A 46 11.86 17.52 -4.76
CA PRO A 46 11.21 18.70 -4.21
C PRO A 46 10.02 18.31 -3.33
N TYR A 47 9.69 19.17 -2.36
CA TYR A 47 8.44 19.10 -1.63
C TYR A 47 7.23 19.28 -2.54
N ASN A 48 6.27 18.36 -2.45
CA ASN A 48 4.96 18.47 -3.08
C ASN A 48 3.90 18.63 -1.98
N PHE A 49 3.21 19.78 -1.96
CA PHE A 49 2.21 20.10 -0.94
C PHE A 49 0.98 19.17 -1.01
N ASP A 50 0.56 18.77 -2.21
CA ASP A 50 -0.61 17.91 -2.40
C ASP A 50 -0.31 16.47 -1.99
N LYS A 51 0.95 16.05 -2.13
CA LYS A 51 1.38 14.66 -1.89
C LYS A 51 2.74 14.58 -1.20
N PRO A 52 2.87 15.09 0.04
CA PRO A 52 4.15 15.09 0.73
C PRO A 52 4.56 13.68 1.13
N VAL A 53 5.87 13.42 1.20
CA VAL A 53 6.37 12.29 1.95
C VAL A 53 6.02 12.53 3.43
N CYS A 54 5.20 11.64 3.98
CA CYS A 54 4.71 11.72 5.34
C CYS A 54 5.11 10.49 6.15
N ASP A 55 5.77 10.73 7.29
CA ASP A 55 6.17 9.70 8.25
C ASP A 55 5.37 9.75 9.56
N LYS A 56 4.25 10.48 9.58
CA LYS A 56 3.38 10.54 10.77
C LYS A 56 2.73 9.18 11.09
N GLN A 57 2.53 8.36 10.06
CA GLN A 57 1.80 7.09 10.16
C GLN A 57 2.72 5.86 10.06
N ILE A 58 4.05 6.02 10.03
CA ILE A 58 4.91 4.85 10.10
C ILE A 58 4.77 4.20 11.47
N GLU A 59 4.85 2.88 11.50
CA GLU A 59 4.97 2.15 12.75
C GLU A 59 6.39 2.32 13.28
N GLU A 60 6.54 2.30 14.60
CA GLU A 60 7.88 2.26 15.17
C GLU A 60 8.53 0.90 14.86
N GLY A 61 9.79 0.92 14.42
CA GLY A 61 10.50 -0.31 14.09
C GLY A 61 11.71 -0.14 13.17
N TRP A 62 12.27 -1.26 12.73
CA TRP A 62 13.41 -1.30 11.81
C TRP A 62 12.97 -1.16 10.36
N TYR A 63 13.63 -0.26 9.64
CA TYR A 63 13.37 0.05 8.24
C TYR A 63 14.64 -0.01 7.40
N LYS A 64 14.51 -0.62 6.22
CA LYS A 64 15.41 -0.42 5.08
C LYS A 64 14.75 0.55 4.12
N VAL A 65 15.54 1.30 3.35
CA VAL A 65 15.01 2.25 2.36
C VAL A 65 15.56 1.90 0.98
N GLN A 66 14.66 1.73 0.02
CA GLN A 66 15.00 1.41 -1.36
C GLN A 66 14.75 2.62 -2.28
N GLY A 67 15.80 3.04 -2.97
CA GLY A 67 15.75 4.07 -4.02
C GLY A 67 15.67 3.45 -5.41
N LEU A 68 15.80 4.29 -6.43
CA LEU A 68 15.77 3.87 -7.85
C LEU A 68 16.91 2.92 -8.19
N ASN A 69 18.12 3.26 -7.72
CA ASN A 69 19.37 2.59 -8.11
C ASN A 69 19.94 1.66 -7.04
N GLY A 70 19.20 1.42 -5.94
CA GLY A 70 19.68 0.60 -4.84
C GLY A 70 19.21 1.08 -3.46
N PRO A 71 19.67 0.41 -2.39
CA PRO A 71 19.41 0.84 -1.03
C PRO A 71 19.96 2.25 -0.76
N LEU A 72 19.18 3.06 -0.07
CA LEU A 72 19.56 4.43 0.31
C LEU A 72 20.02 4.48 1.77
N LYS A 73 20.91 5.43 2.06
CA LYS A 73 21.25 5.83 3.43
C LYS A 73 20.76 7.24 3.72
N MET A 74 20.50 7.54 4.98
CA MET A 74 20.22 8.92 5.39
C MET A 74 21.42 9.81 4.99
N PRO A 75 21.20 11.02 4.50
CA PRO A 75 22.28 11.99 4.35
C PRO A 75 22.74 12.49 5.74
N ASP A 76 24.05 12.61 5.92
CA ASP A 76 24.73 13.03 7.16
C ASP A 76 25.23 14.49 7.11
N SER A 77 24.78 15.26 6.12
CA SER A 77 25.01 16.69 6.00
C SER A 77 23.70 17.41 5.64
N PHE A 78 23.34 18.44 6.41
CA PHE A 78 22.16 19.25 6.13
C PHE A 78 22.34 20.01 4.81
N SER A 79 21.37 19.90 3.91
CA SER A 79 21.46 20.54 2.60
C SER A 79 20.42 21.62 2.32
N LYS A 80 19.15 21.49 2.77
CA LYS A 80 18.05 22.47 2.55
C LYS A 80 16.73 22.06 3.26
N LEU A 81 15.76 22.98 3.29
CA LEU A 81 14.33 22.70 3.48
C LEU A 81 13.67 22.31 2.15
N ASP A 82 12.43 21.81 2.19
CA ASP A 82 11.61 21.52 0.99
C ASP A 82 12.24 20.51 0.03
N VAL A 83 13.01 19.57 0.58
CA VAL A 83 13.68 18.48 -0.14
C VAL A 83 13.30 17.12 0.47
N CYS A 84 13.72 16.02 -0.15
CA CYS A 84 13.37 14.67 0.29
C CYS A 84 11.86 14.42 0.26
N GLY A 85 11.15 15.13 -0.62
CA GLY A 85 9.70 15.08 -0.75
C GLY A 85 8.92 15.65 0.43
N THR A 86 9.55 16.39 1.35
CA THR A 86 8.92 16.92 2.57
C THR A 86 9.36 18.36 2.87
N ASN A 87 8.64 19.10 3.73
CA ASN A 87 9.00 20.48 4.08
C ASN A 87 10.18 20.51 5.06
N LEU A 88 10.13 19.69 6.11
CA LEU A 88 11.12 19.61 7.18
C LEU A 88 11.80 18.22 7.15
N PRO A 89 12.81 18.04 6.28
CA PRO A 89 13.54 16.77 6.15
C PRO A 89 14.39 16.49 7.39
N ILE A 90 14.32 15.28 7.92
CA ILE A 90 15.17 14.81 9.03
C ILE A 90 16.46 14.24 8.45
N TRP A 91 17.59 14.84 8.83
CA TRP A 91 18.95 14.45 8.42
C TRP A 91 19.65 13.72 9.54
N LEU A 92 20.61 12.86 9.22
CA LEU A 92 21.43 12.24 10.24
C LEU A 92 22.40 13.27 10.85
N ASN A 93 22.43 13.36 12.17
CA ASN A 93 23.44 14.10 12.90
C ASN A 93 24.55 13.14 13.36
N GLY A 94 25.67 13.17 12.64
CA GLY A 94 26.82 12.29 12.86
C GLY A 94 27.02 11.29 11.72
N SER A 95 28.02 10.42 11.88
CA SER A 95 28.39 9.44 10.86
C SER A 95 27.61 8.14 10.97
N HIS A 96 27.45 7.46 9.83
CA HIS A 96 26.94 6.09 9.76
C HIS A 96 27.89 5.10 10.45
N PRO A 97 27.39 3.99 11.02
CA PRO A 97 28.25 2.94 11.57
C PRO A 97 29.06 2.23 10.48
N THR A 98 30.22 1.73 10.88
CA THR A 98 31.04 0.75 10.14
C THR A 98 30.69 -0.68 10.56
N GLU A 99 31.32 -1.69 9.94
CA GLU A 99 31.05 -3.10 10.25
C GLU A 99 31.36 -3.46 11.71
N ASP A 100 32.39 -2.83 12.28
CA ASP A 100 32.85 -3.10 13.65
C ASP A 100 31.99 -2.41 14.73
N ASP A 101 31.21 -1.39 14.35
CA ASP A 101 30.43 -0.59 15.30
C ASP A 101 29.16 -1.29 15.79
N GLY A 102 28.66 -2.28 15.04
CA GLY A 102 27.39 -2.96 15.32
C GLY A 102 26.20 -2.00 15.29
N THR A 103 25.36 -2.06 16.32
CA THR A 103 24.17 -1.20 16.45
C THR A 103 24.53 0.08 17.20
N VAL A 104 24.36 1.24 16.54
CA VAL A 104 24.71 2.55 17.09
C VAL A 104 23.49 3.44 17.28
N HIS A 105 23.56 4.33 18.26
CA HIS A 105 22.57 5.38 18.47
C HIS A 105 23.08 6.69 17.88
N ARG A 106 22.20 7.40 17.19
CA ARG A 106 22.44 8.71 16.56
C ARG A 106 21.23 9.60 16.79
N GLU A 107 21.41 10.87 16.51
CA GLU A 107 20.33 11.83 16.45
C GLU A 107 19.98 12.11 14.99
N GLY A 108 18.71 12.29 14.69
CA GLY A 108 18.23 12.94 13.49
C GLY A 108 17.90 14.39 13.80
N CYS A 109 18.26 15.31 12.92
CA CYS A 109 18.02 16.73 13.08
C CYS A 109 16.85 17.20 12.18
N ILE A 110 15.86 17.83 12.80
CA ILE A 110 14.78 18.55 12.12
C ILE A 110 15.22 20.02 11.98
N PRO A 111 15.40 20.51 10.74
CA PRO A 111 15.82 21.88 10.46
C PRO A 111 14.65 22.87 10.51
N THR A 112 14.98 24.15 10.55
CA THR A 112 14.08 25.28 10.28
C THR A 112 14.78 26.27 9.36
N ALA A 113 14.10 27.36 8.97
CA ALA A 113 14.72 28.39 8.13
C ALA A 113 15.92 29.10 8.80
N THR A 114 16.05 28.99 10.13
CA THR A 114 17.08 29.69 10.91
C THR A 114 18.00 28.77 11.70
N SER A 115 17.72 27.47 11.76
CA SER A 115 18.55 26.48 12.46
C SER A 115 18.67 25.21 11.63
N SER A 116 19.90 24.70 11.47
CA SER A 116 20.16 23.40 10.85
C SER A 116 19.67 22.23 11.71
N CYS A 117 19.47 22.44 13.01
CA CYS A 117 18.94 21.43 13.92
C CYS A 117 18.16 22.12 15.05
N PHE A 118 16.87 22.35 14.82
CA PHE A 118 15.99 22.94 15.83
C PHE A 118 15.49 21.90 16.84
N LYS A 119 15.20 20.68 16.35
CA LYS A 119 14.72 19.58 17.17
C LYS A 119 15.44 18.29 16.77
N VAL A 120 15.75 17.46 17.76
CA VAL A 120 16.35 16.14 17.56
C VAL A 120 15.32 15.02 17.67
N VAL A 121 15.55 13.94 16.95
CA VAL A 121 14.87 12.65 17.08
C VAL A 121 15.91 11.56 17.27
N ASN A 122 15.62 10.54 18.07
CA ASN A 122 16.57 9.43 18.25
C ASN A 122 16.45 8.45 17.09
N ILE A 123 17.58 8.02 16.55
CA ILE A 123 17.67 7.06 15.46
C ILE A 123 18.69 5.99 15.86
N THR A 124 18.30 4.73 15.76
CA THR A 124 19.23 3.61 15.94
C THR A 124 19.57 3.05 14.56
N ILE A 125 20.85 2.83 14.29
CA ILE A 125 21.34 2.43 12.96
C ILE A 125 22.21 1.20 13.10
N LYS A 126 22.07 0.27 12.16
CA LYS A 126 23.00 -0.84 11.99
C LYS A 126 23.37 -0.98 10.52
N LEU A 127 24.65 -1.23 10.25
CA LEU A 127 25.10 -1.64 8.92
C LEU A 127 24.87 -3.16 8.76
N CYS A 128 24.14 -3.52 7.72
CA CYS A 128 23.93 -4.89 7.26
C CYS A 128 24.72 -5.13 5.96
N PRO A 129 24.88 -6.38 5.51
CA PRO A 129 25.54 -6.66 4.23
C PRO A 129 24.88 -5.91 3.06
N GLY A 130 25.50 -4.83 2.61
CA GLY A 130 25.09 -4.02 1.47
C GLY A 130 24.05 -2.92 1.73
N PHE A 131 23.55 -2.74 2.96
CA PHE A 131 22.56 -1.70 3.27
C PHE A 131 22.52 -1.33 4.75
N PHE A 132 21.99 -0.16 5.07
CA PHE A 132 21.70 0.25 6.45
C PHE A 132 20.25 -0.05 6.82
N VAL A 133 20.04 -0.42 8.08
CA VAL A 133 18.71 -0.45 8.70
C VAL A 133 18.63 0.62 9.78
N TYR A 134 17.47 1.27 9.85
CA TYR A 134 17.19 2.39 10.73
C TYR A 134 16.00 2.05 11.61
N TYR A 135 16.15 2.17 12.92
CA TYR A 135 15.03 2.12 13.83
C TYR A 135 14.40 3.52 13.88
N LEU A 136 13.21 3.63 13.30
CA LEU A 136 12.50 4.90 13.12
C LEU A 136 11.25 4.94 13.98
N THR A 137 10.85 6.16 14.35
CA THR A 137 9.61 6.43 15.09
C THR A 137 8.72 7.38 14.28
N PRO A 138 7.39 7.28 14.39
CA PRO A 138 6.49 8.20 13.70
C PRO A 138 6.76 9.66 14.03
N THR A 139 6.70 10.51 13.01
CA THR A 139 6.89 11.96 13.17
C THR A 139 5.62 12.63 13.71
N SER A 140 5.74 13.86 14.20
CA SER A 140 4.59 14.57 14.78
C SER A 140 3.58 15.08 13.75
N SER A 141 3.96 15.26 12.48
CA SER A 141 3.12 15.84 11.43
C SER A 141 3.60 15.50 10.01
N CYS A 142 2.71 15.61 9.01
CA CYS A 142 2.93 15.14 7.64
C CYS A 142 3.77 16.02 6.68
N PRO A 143 4.37 17.15 7.09
CA PRO A 143 5.52 17.59 6.30
C PRO A 143 6.81 17.56 7.13
N ILE A 144 6.92 16.59 8.06
CA ILE A 144 8.17 16.18 8.71
C ILE A 144 8.41 14.71 8.37
N ALA A 145 9.52 14.40 7.69
CA ALA A 145 9.84 13.04 7.27
C ALA A 145 11.36 12.78 7.23
N TYR A 146 11.75 11.53 7.39
CA TYR A 146 13.14 11.08 7.28
C TYR A 146 13.62 11.12 5.83
N CYS A 147 14.76 11.80 5.63
CA CYS A 147 15.39 11.93 4.32
C CYS A 147 16.35 10.77 4.04
N PHE A 148 16.44 10.34 2.78
CA PHE A 148 17.32 9.24 2.35
C PHE A 148 17.85 9.47 0.93
N GLY A 149 19.15 9.32 0.72
CA GLY A 149 19.78 9.47 -0.59
C GLY A 149 20.29 10.90 -0.85
N ALA A 150 21.56 11.14 -0.55
CA ALA A 150 22.26 12.36 -0.95
C ALA A 150 22.41 12.39 -2.48
N ASP A 151 22.08 13.52 -3.09
CA ASP A 151 22.10 13.75 -4.54
C ASP A 151 21.25 12.77 -5.37
N GLU A 152 20.30 12.07 -4.74
CA GLU A 152 19.35 11.19 -5.43
C GLU A 152 18.18 11.99 -6.00
N GLU A 153 17.88 11.73 -7.27
CA GLU A 153 16.76 12.31 -8.00
C GLU A 153 15.44 11.60 -7.70
N CYS A 154 14.36 12.34 -7.93
CA CYS A 154 13.03 11.77 -7.90
C CYS A 154 12.76 10.91 -9.14
N PRO A 155 12.02 9.80 -9.02
CA PRO A 155 11.51 9.12 -10.20
C PRO A 155 10.71 10.08 -11.08
N PRO A 156 10.69 9.87 -12.40
CA PRO A 156 9.67 10.47 -13.23
C PRO A 156 8.28 10.06 -12.72
N PHE A 157 7.29 10.93 -12.92
CA PHE A 157 5.91 10.63 -12.56
C PHE A 157 5.47 9.30 -13.21
N ASP A 158 4.99 8.38 -12.38
CA ASP A 158 4.43 7.11 -12.84
C ASP A 158 3.11 6.83 -12.10
N PRO A 159 1.96 6.81 -12.79
CA PRO A 159 0.68 6.54 -12.13
C PRO A 159 0.57 5.10 -11.62
N CYS A 160 1.47 4.19 -12.03
CA CYS A 160 1.55 2.83 -11.50
C CYS A 160 2.30 2.73 -10.16
N ASP A 161 2.86 3.83 -9.68
CA ASP A 161 3.53 3.85 -8.40
C ASP A 161 2.51 3.83 -7.26
N TYR A 162 2.39 2.65 -6.67
CA TYR A 162 1.31 2.30 -5.77
C TYR A 162 1.28 3.21 -4.52
N GLU A 163 0.05 3.46 -4.04
CA GLU A 163 -0.31 4.16 -2.80
C GLU A 163 -0.38 5.69 -2.85
N TYR A 164 0.23 6.37 -3.83
CA TYR A 164 0.23 7.85 -3.83
C TYR A 164 0.02 8.51 -5.20
N GLU A 165 0.27 7.83 -6.32
CA GLU A 165 0.15 8.47 -7.65
C GLU A 165 -1.21 8.32 -8.34
N HIS A 166 -2.04 7.38 -7.88
CA HIS A 166 -3.43 7.24 -8.28
C HIS A 166 -4.35 7.07 -7.07
N SER A 167 -5.62 7.42 -7.23
CA SER A 167 -6.68 7.11 -6.27
C SER A 167 -7.38 5.79 -6.64
N VAL A 168 -8.01 5.15 -5.68
CA VAL A 168 -8.80 3.94 -5.92
C VAL A 168 -10.29 4.30 -5.85
N ILE A 169 -11.01 3.95 -6.90
CA ILE A 169 -12.45 3.98 -6.94
C ILE A 169 -12.96 2.65 -6.39
N GLU A 170 -13.51 2.70 -5.18
CA GLU A 170 -14.10 1.51 -4.56
C GLU A 170 -15.44 1.18 -5.22
N ASN A 171 -15.55 -0.06 -5.67
CA ASN A 171 -16.73 -0.65 -6.30
C ASN A 171 -17.02 -2.00 -5.63
N GLU A 172 -17.11 -2.01 -4.30
CA GLU A 172 -17.26 -3.21 -3.47
C GLU A 172 -18.48 -4.05 -3.84
N ASN A 173 -19.61 -3.36 -4.11
CA ASN A 173 -20.86 -3.98 -4.54
C ASN A 173 -20.82 -4.43 -6.02
N GLY A 174 -19.81 -4.05 -6.79
CA GLY A 174 -19.64 -4.40 -8.20
C GLY A 174 -20.72 -3.82 -9.11
N ASP A 175 -21.37 -2.72 -8.71
CA ASP A 175 -22.49 -2.13 -9.44
C ASP A 175 -22.07 -1.41 -10.74
N ARG A 176 -20.77 -1.14 -10.92
CA ARG A 176 -20.19 -0.63 -12.19
C ARG A 176 -20.10 -1.69 -13.28
N SER A 177 -20.54 -2.93 -13.05
CA SER A 177 -20.48 -3.98 -14.07
C SER A 177 -21.41 -3.69 -15.25
N SER A 178 -20.97 -3.99 -16.47
CA SER A 178 -21.76 -3.94 -17.70
C SER A 178 -23.01 -4.83 -17.66
N MET A 179 -23.05 -5.80 -16.76
CA MET A 179 -24.19 -6.69 -16.51
C MET A 179 -25.25 -6.08 -15.58
N CYS A 180 -24.99 -4.94 -14.94
CA CYS A 180 -25.95 -4.27 -14.05
C CYS A 180 -26.81 -3.26 -14.80
N THR A 181 -28.14 -3.36 -14.71
CA THR A 181 -29.09 -2.42 -15.32
C THR A 181 -29.58 -1.36 -14.34
N THR A 182 -29.81 -0.14 -14.79
CA THR A 182 -30.40 0.94 -13.99
C THR A 182 -31.88 0.66 -13.72
N ASP A 183 -32.25 0.54 -12.44
CA ASP A 183 -33.62 0.26 -11.98
C ASP A 183 -34.19 1.42 -11.14
N GLY A 184 -33.81 2.67 -11.45
CA GLY A 184 -34.17 3.86 -10.68
C GLY A 184 -33.32 5.08 -11.04
N ASP A 185 -32.97 5.89 -10.03
CA ASP A 185 -32.04 7.01 -10.20
C ASP A 185 -30.65 6.50 -10.62
N PRO A 186 -30.02 7.10 -11.65
CA PRO A 186 -28.73 6.65 -12.13
C PRO A 186 -27.62 6.96 -11.13
N TYR A 187 -26.71 6.02 -10.98
CA TYR A 187 -25.42 6.25 -10.33
C TYR A 187 -24.51 6.99 -11.30
N CYS A 188 -23.60 7.78 -10.75
CA CYS A 188 -22.82 8.70 -11.54
C CYS A 188 -21.45 9.00 -10.97
N ASP A 189 -20.58 9.48 -11.85
CA ASP A 189 -19.19 9.81 -11.57
C ASP A 189 -18.94 11.34 -11.62
N ASP A 190 -19.95 12.14 -11.27
CA ASP A 190 -19.87 13.60 -11.22
C ASP A 190 -18.90 14.13 -10.15
N LYS A 191 -18.64 13.31 -9.13
CA LYS A 191 -17.67 13.57 -8.06
C LYS A 191 -16.24 13.08 -8.36
N ILE A 192 -16.00 12.44 -9.50
CA ILE A 192 -14.64 12.11 -9.92
C ILE A 192 -13.94 13.40 -10.35
N GLU A 193 -12.82 13.73 -9.70
CA GLU A 193 -11.99 14.86 -10.09
C GLU A 193 -11.05 14.47 -11.23
N ASN A 194 -10.38 15.45 -11.84
CA ASN A 194 -9.35 15.13 -12.83
C ASN A 194 -8.14 14.49 -12.13
N GLY A 195 -7.82 13.24 -12.48
CA GLY A 195 -6.75 12.52 -11.79
C GLY A 195 -6.59 11.09 -12.28
N TRP A 196 -5.57 10.41 -11.77
CA TRP A 196 -5.32 8.99 -12.06
C TRP A 196 -6.10 8.12 -11.09
N TYR A 197 -6.82 7.13 -11.64
CA TYR A 197 -7.65 6.22 -10.88
C TYR A 197 -7.45 4.78 -11.30
N ALA A 198 -7.43 3.87 -10.32
CA ALA A 198 -7.72 2.46 -10.50
C ALA A 198 -9.14 2.17 -10.00
N ILE A 199 -9.79 1.15 -10.53
CA ILE A 199 -11.11 0.71 -10.05
C ILE A 199 -10.93 -0.62 -9.33
N HIS A 200 -11.39 -0.73 -8.09
CA HIS A 200 -11.22 -1.93 -7.28
C HIS A 200 -12.56 -2.46 -6.77
N SER A 201 -12.67 -3.77 -6.57
CA SER A 201 -13.83 -4.43 -5.95
C SER A 201 -13.41 -5.55 -5.01
N SER A 202 -14.40 -6.20 -4.40
CA SER A 202 -14.25 -7.46 -3.67
C SER A 202 -13.57 -8.58 -4.47
N ASN A 203 -13.61 -8.54 -5.82
CA ASN A 203 -12.96 -9.52 -6.69
C ASN A 203 -11.59 -9.06 -7.22
N GLY A 204 -11.06 -7.95 -6.72
CA GLY A 204 -9.82 -7.32 -7.18
C GLY A 204 -10.05 -6.14 -8.13
N TYR A 205 -8.98 -5.74 -8.81
CA TYR A 205 -8.97 -4.60 -9.73
C TYR A 205 -9.76 -4.89 -11.00
N GLN A 206 -10.58 -3.91 -11.39
CA GLN A 206 -11.46 -3.96 -12.55
C GLN A 206 -10.96 -3.09 -13.67
N ARG A 207 -11.33 -3.47 -14.90
CA ARG A 207 -11.04 -2.65 -16.09
C ARG A 207 -12.29 -1.94 -16.55
N ILE A 208 -12.10 -0.70 -17.02
CA ILE A 208 -13.15 -0.02 -17.78
C ILE A 208 -13.38 -0.85 -19.06
N SER A 209 -14.63 -1.05 -19.39
CA SER A 209 -15.05 -1.92 -20.47
C SER A 209 -14.39 -1.53 -21.78
N SER A 210 -13.83 -2.49 -22.50
CA SER A 210 -13.32 -2.28 -23.87
C SER A 210 -14.35 -2.64 -24.94
N ASN A 211 -15.51 -3.11 -24.49
CA ASN A 211 -16.65 -3.43 -25.33
C ASN A 211 -17.74 -2.40 -25.12
N CYS A 212 -18.62 -2.26 -26.10
CA CYS A 212 -19.74 -1.37 -25.98
C CYS A 212 -20.80 -1.95 -25.02
N PRO A 213 -21.04 -1.35 -23.85
CA PRO A 213 -22.10 -1.81 -22.96
C PRO A 213 -23.49 -1.45 -23.51
N ASN A 214 -24.52 -2.12 -23.00
CA ASN A 214 -25.90 -1.75 -23.32
C ASN A 214 -26.25 -0.38 -22.75
N TYR A 215 -27.22 0.29 -23.38
CA TYR A 215 -27.84 1.47 -22.79
C TYR A 215 -28.42 1.10 -21.41
N SER A 216 -28.30 2.02 -20.45
CA SER A 216 -28.69 1.81 -19.05
C SER A 216 -27.92 0.73 -18.27
N SER A 217 -26.75 0.26 -18.75
CA SER A 217 -25.85 -0.62 -17.99
C SER A 217 -25.05 0.13 -16.91
N CYS A 218 -24.29 -0.58 -16.07
CA CYS A 218 -23.38 -0.02 -15.06
C CYS A 218 -24.06 0.87 -14.01
N LYS A 219 -25.36 0.59 -13.77
CA LYS A 219 -26.27 1.40 -12.94
C LYS A 219 -26.32 2.88 -13.32
N THR A 220 -26.01 3.24 -14.58
CA THR A 220 -26.14 4.61 -15.09
C THR A 220 -27.02 4.66 -16.33
N LYS A 221 -27.41 5.86 -16.84
CA LYS A 221 -28.16 5.96 -18.11
C LYS A 221 -27.21 5.88 -19.32
N SER A 222 -26.08 6.55 -19.24
CA SER A 222 -25.11 6.68 -20.32
C SER A 222 -23.72 6.14 -19.91
N PRO A 223 -23.49 4.83 -20.03
CA PRO A 223 -22.21 4.23 -19.71
C PRO A 223 -21.05 4.81 -20.52
N ILE A 224 -19.89 4.92 -19.89
CA ILE A 224 -18.63 5.28 -20.52
C ILE A 224 -17.74 4.04 -20.61
N TRP A 225 -17.20 3.78 -21.80
CA TRP A 225 -16.35 2.63 -22.10
C TRP A 225 -15.14 3.06 -22.94
N ILE A 226 -14.10 2.23 -23.01
CA ILE A 226 -12.88 2.48 -23.79
C ILE A 226 -13.09 2.00 -25.22
N ASN A 227 -13.11 2.93 -26.17
CA ASN A 227 -13.12 2.65 -27.60
C ASN A 227 -11.68 2.52 -28.12
N GLY A 228 -11.07 1.37 -27.85
CA GLY A 228 -9.69 1.08 -28.21
C GLY A 228 -9.14 -0.14 -27.48
N SER A 229 -7.91 -0.52 -27.79
CA SER A 229 -7.21 -1.60 -27.09
C SER A 229 -6.69 -1.14 -25.74
N ILE A 230 -6.86 -1.97 -24.71
CA ILE A 230 -6.23 -1.77 -23.40
C ILE A 230 -4.70 -1.91 -23.54
N PRO A 231 -3.87 -1.04 -22.93
CA PRO A 231 -2.42 -1.14 -23.00
C PRO A 231 -1.88 -2.46 -22.44
N THR A 232 -0.77 -2.91 -22.99
CA THR A 232 0.05 -4.02 -22.47
C THR A 232 1.07 -3.50 -21.45
N ILE A 233 1.74 -4.41 -20.75
CA ILE A 233 2.76 -4.07 -19.74
C ILE A 233 4.00 -3.42 -20.38
N GLN A 234 4.21 -3.59 -21.69
CA GLN A 234 5.32 -2.96 -22.41
C GLN A 234 5.01 -1.53 -22.84
N ASP A 235 3.73 -1.18 -22.90
CA ASP A 235 3.31 0.17 -23.23
C ASP A 235 3.50 1.09 -22.02
N ASP A 236 3.91 2.33 -22.27
CA ASP A 236 3.92 3.36 -21.24
C ASP A 236 2.52 4.02 -21.13
N ILE A 237 2.44 5.30 -20.79
CA ILE A 237 1.18 6.04 -20.84
C ILE A 237 0.71 6.12 -22.31
N VAL A 238 -0.45 5.54 -22.58
CA VAL A 238 -1.12 5.62 -23.88
C VAL A 238 -2.36 6.49 -23.81
N THR A 239 -2.64 7.20 -24.89
CA THR A 239 -3.89 7.96 -25.05
C THR A 239 -4.85 7.18 -25.95
N ASN A 240 -6.02 6.86 -25.43
CA ASN A 240 -7.13 6.23 -26.15
C ASN A 240 -8.37 7.13 -26.13
N LYS A 241 -9.42 6.71 -26.83
CA LYS A 241 -10.75 7.36 -26.75
C LYS A 241 -11.64 6.63 -25.76
N ALA A 242 -12.16 7.35 -24.78
CA ALA A 242 -13.35 6.93 -24.05
C ALA A 242 -14.58 7.34 -24.86
N CYS A 243 -15.61 6.50 -24.89
CA CYS A 243 -16.86 6.81 -25.55
C CYS A 243 -18.07 6.69 -24.62
N VAL A 244 -18.99 7.63 -24.81
CA VAL A 244 -20.28 7.66 -24.12
C VAL A 244 -21.31 6.90 -24.95
N ARG A 245 -21.96 5.92 -24.34
CA ARG A 245 -23.12 5.20 -24.88
C ARG A 245 -24.39 6.02 -24.66
N ASP A 246 -25.22 6.17 -25.69
CA ASP A 246 -26.59 6.67 -25.56
C ASP A 246 -27.63 5.62 -26.00
N ASP A 247 -28.90 6.02 -26.06
CA ASP A 247 -30.02 5.13 -26.39
C ASP A 247 -29.99 4.65 -27.85
N ARG A 248 -29.30 5.37 -28.75
CA ARG A 248 -29.33 5.12 -30.21
C ARG A 248 -28.00 4.66 -30.77
N SER A 249 -26.90 5.14 -30.21
CA SER A 249 -25.55 4.91 -30.67
C SER A 249 -24.72 4.25 -29.57
N CYS A 250 -23.92 3.29 -30.00
CA CYS A 250 -22.86 2.73 -29.19
C CYS A 250 -21.84 3.78 -28.73
N CYS A 251 -21.64 4.80 -29.55
CA CYS A 251 -20.65 5.81 -29.32
C CYS A 251 -21.16 7.16 -29.85
N SER A 252 -21.73 7.97 -28.97
CA SER A 252 -22.31 9.26 -29.33
C SER A 252 -21.36 10.43 -29.14
N HIS A 253 -20.49 10.34 -28.13
CA HIS A 253 -19.49 11.34 -27.80
C HIS A 253 -18.19 10.66 -27.37
N MET A 254 -17.05 11.14 -27.85
CA MET A 254 -15.73 10.64 -27.50
C MET A 254 -14.87 11.72 -26.86
N PHE A 255 -14.00 11.31 -25.94
CA PHE A 255 -12.97 12.17 -25.35
C PHE A 255 -11.70 11.37 -25.11
N ASP A 256 -10.58 12.06 -24.97
CA ASP A 256 -9.29 11.43 -24.69
C ASP A 256 -9.22 10.94 -23.25
N VAL A 257 -8.63 9.76 -23.08
CA VAL A 257 -8.32 9.17 -21.77
C VAL A 257 -6.90 8.60 -21.83
N GLU A 258 -6.08 9.03 -20.88
CA GLU A 258 -4.75 8.47 -20.70
C GLU A 258 -4.86 7.22 -19.81
N MET A 259 -4.11 6.17 -20.13
CA MET A 259 -4.13 4.93 -19.36
C MET A 259 -2.76 4.25 -19.38
N LYS A 260 -2.45 3.49 -18.32
CA LYS A 260 -1.21 2.73 -18.21
C LYS A 260 -1.47 1.38 -17.54
N ASN A 261 -0.81 0.33 -18.04
CA ASN A 261 -0.92 -1.01 -17.47
C ASN A 261 0.14 -1.21 -16.37
N CYS A 262 -0.31 -1.39 -15.14
CA CYS A 262 0.52 -1.55 -13.95
C CYS A 262 0.73 -3.03 -13.58
N SER A 263 0.86 -3.89 -14.60
CA SER A 263 0.94 -5.35 -14.49
C SER A 263 -0.37 -6.02 -14.06
N SER A 264 -0.79 -5.85 -12.80
CA SER A 264 -1.99 -6.51 -12.25
C SER A 264 -3.27 -5.70 -12.42
N TYR A 265 -3.17 -4.40 -12.70
CA TYR A 265 -4.31 -3.50 -12.90
C TYR A 265 -3.97 -2.42 -13.92
N VAL A 266 -4.98 -1.65 -14.34
CA VAL A 266 -4.82 -0.52 -15.27
C VAL A 266 -5.26 0.74 -14.53
N VAL A 267 -4.45 1.78 -14.65
CA VAL A 267 -4.80 3.13 -14.17
C VAL A 267 -5.26 3.99 -15.32
N TYR A 268 -6.24 4.84 -15.07
CA TYR A 268 -6.87 5.71 -16.04
C TYR A 268 -6.86 7.14 -15.54
N LYS A 269 -6.53 8.10 -16.40
CA LYS A 269 -6.70 9.51 -16.08
C LYS A 269 -8.14 9.92 -16.38
N LEU A 270 -8.97 9.88 -15.34
CA LEU A 270 -10.39 10.15 -15.43
C LEU A 270 -10.67 11.64 -15.17
N SER A 271 -11.85 12.08 -15.60
CA SER A 271 -12.36 13.43 -15.38
C SER A 271 -13.82 13.37 -14.94
N THR A 272 -14.29 14.45 -14.31
CA THR A 272 -15.70 14.63 -13.95
C THR A 272 -16.60 14.52 -15.18
N VAL A 273 -17.77 13.93 -14.99
CA VAL A 273 -18.78 13.70 -16.03
C VAL A 273 -20.17 14.06 -15.53
N PRO A 274 -21.14 14.42 -16.40
CA PRO A 274 -22.52 14.67 -15.98
C PRO A 274 -23.14 13.51 -15.20
N CYS A 275 -24.04 13.79 -14.25
CA CYS A 275 -24.58 12.76 -13.35
C CYS A 275 -25.50 11.69 -13.99
N PHE A 276 -25.63 11.66 -15.31
CA PHE A 276 -26.26 10.54 -16.02
C PHE A 276 -25.23 9.63 -16.70
N GLN A 277 -23.93 9.86 -16.45
CA GLN A 277 -22.80 9.13 -17.00
C GLN A 277 -21.93 8.51 -15.90
N ARG A 278 -21.29 7.38 -16.24
CA ARG A 278 -20.44 6.62 -15.32
C ARG A 278 -19.45 5.73 -16.07
N TYR A 279 -18.22 5.60 -15.58
CA TYR A 279 -17.24 4.66 -16.14
C TYR A 279 -17.63 3.21 -15.80
N CYS A 280 -17.83 2.42 -16.86
CA CYS A 280 -18.45 1.09 -16.85
C CYS A 280 -17.37 0.00 -16.90
N THR A 281 -17.50 -1.09 -16.13
CA THR A 281 -16.49 -2.17 -16.02
C THR A 281 -16.95 -3.51 -16.60
N ASP A 282 -16.00 -4.33 -17.07
CA ASP A 282 -16.27 -5.63 -17.74
C ASP A 282 -16.30 -6.85 -16.79
N ASP A 283 -16.14 -6.63 -15.49
CA ASP A 283 -15.58 -7.64 -14.58
C ASP A 283 -16.55 -8.68 -14.02
N LYS A 284 -17.80 -8.77 -14.50
CA LYS A 284 -18.75 -9.78 -13.99
C LYS A 284 -19.58 -10.45 -15.06
N THR A 285 -19.84 -11.74 -14.86
CA THR A 285 -20.78 -12.54 -15.66
C THR A 285 -22.25 -12.23 -15.32
N GLU A 286 -22.53 -11.68 -14.13
CA GLU A 286 -23.86 -11.27 -13.67
C GLU A 286 -23.78 -10.06 -12.73
N CYS A 287 -24.85 -9.27 -12.65
CA CYS A 287 -24.93 -8.16 -11.71
C CYS A 287 -25.01 -8.69 -10.27
N PRO A 288 -24.11 -8.27 -9.35
CA PRO A 288 -24.19 -8.65 -7.95
C PRO A 288 -25.44 -8.04 -7.32
N ILE A 289 -26.25 -8.88 -6.73
CA ILE A 289 -27.31 -8.41 -5.84
C ILE A 289 -26.62 -7.99 -4.54
N ALA A 290 -26.78 -6.73 -4.14
CA ALA A 290 -26.31 -6.28 -2.83
C ALA A 290 -26.92 -7.19 -1.76
N ASN A 291 -26.07 -7.84 -0.95
CA ASN A 291 -26.55 -8.59 0.21
C ASN A 291 -27.31 -7.61 1.11
N ILE A 292 -28.64 -7.69 1.12
CA ILE A 292 -29.47 -7.02 2.09
C ILE A 292 -29.05 -7.58 3.44
N SER A 293 -28.40 -6.76 4.28
CA SER A 293 -28.34 -7.03 5.71
C SER A 293 -29.79 -7.03 6.21
N SER A 294 -30.39 -8.21 6.29
CA SER A 294 -31.78 -8.40 6.65
C SER A 294 -31.99 -8.05 8.13
N SER A 295 -32.33 -6.80 8.42
CA SER A 295 -33.17 -6.47 9.56
C SER A 295 -34.63 -6.68 9.16
N GLY A 296 -35.23 -7.81 9.54
CA GLY A 296 -36.67 -8.04 9.36
C GLY A 296 -37.08 -9.50 9.35
N ASN A 297 -37.68 -9.94 10.47
CA ASN A 297 -38.29 -11.25 10.71
C ASN A 297 -39.09 -11.81 9.52
N SER A 298 -38.76 -13.04 9.10
CA SER A 298 -39.75 -14.08 8.83
C SER A 298 -39.10 -15.47 8.92
N THR A 299 -39.91 -16.40 9.38
CA THR A 299 -39.62 -17.72 9.94
C THR A 299 -39.14 -18.77 8.92
N GLU A 300 -38.20 -19.62 9.37
CA GLU A 300 -37.92 -21.00 8.94
C GLU A 300 -37.84 -21.31 7.42
N ASN A 301 -36.62 -21.51 6.90
CA ASN A 301 -36.05 -22.85 6.67
C ASN A 301 -34.68 -22.74 5.96
N GLY A 302 -33.74 -23.56 6.44
CA GLY A 302 -32.32 -23.23 6.44
C GLY A 302 -31.54 -23.44 5.15
N VAL A 303 -30.42 -22.71 5.07
CA VAL A 303 -29.14 -23.17 4.53
C VAL A 303 -28.05 -22.42 5.30
N THR A 304 -27.54 -22.99 6.39
CA THR A 304 -26.30 -22.54 7.02
C THR A 304 -25.14 -23.48 6.66
N SER A 305 -24.01 -22.87 6.29
CA SER A 305 -22.66 -23.39 6.51
C SER A 305 -22.20 -24.62 5.70
N LYS A 306 -21.77 -24.38 4.45
CA LYS A 306 -20.75 -25.23 3.80
C LYS A 306 -19.32 -24.69 3.92
N TYR A 307 -19.16 -23.42 4.33
CA TYR A 307 -17.85 -22.77 4.42
C TYR A 307 -17.09 -23.03 5.75
N TYR A 308 -17.78 -23.21 6.88
CA TYR A 308 -17.11 -23.47 8.17
C TYR A 308 -16.73 -24.94 8.37
N GLN A 309 -17.35 -25.87 7.64
CA GLN A 309 -17.10 -27.30 7.80
C GLN A 309 -15.77 -27.72 7.16
N GLY A 310 -15.32 -27.05 6.10
CA GLY A 310 -14.02 -27.31 5.47
C GLY A 310 -12.84 -26.84 6.32
N MET A 311 -12.93 -25.63 6.91
CA MET A 311 -11.83 -25.04 7.68
C MET A 311 -11.59 -25.78 9.01
N PHE A 312 -12.64 -26.36 9.60
CA PHE A 312 -12.53 -27.14 10.84
C PHE A 312 -11.84 -28.50 10.62
N ILE A 313 -12.04 -29.14 9.47
CA ILE A 313 -11.44 -30.45 9.15
C ILE A 313 -9.92 -30.31 8.95
N PHE A 314 -9.46 -29.29 8.23
CA PHE A 314 -8.02 -29.05 8.00
C PHE A 314 -7.25 -28.73 9.29
N LEU A 315 -7.86 -28.02 10.25
CA LEU A 315 -7.25 -27.72 11.54
C LEU A 315 -7.11 -28.98 12.41
N VAL A 316 -8.10 -29.86 12.40
CA VAL A 316 -8.07 -31.11 13.20
C VAL A 316 -7.05 -32.10 12.66
N GLU A 317 -6.91 -32.25 11.34
CA GLU A 317 -5.90 -33.13 10.74
C GLU A 317 -4.46 -32.65 11.02
N SER A 318 -4.25 -31.33 10.97
CA SER A 318 -2.94 -30.73 11.26
C SER A 318 -2.52 -30.88 12.73
N ILE A 319 -3.49 -30.80 13.66
CA ILE A 319 -3.25 -30.98 15.09
C ILE A 319 -2.99 -32.46 15.42
N MET A 320 -3.69 -33.41 14.77
CA MET A 320 -3.47 -34.85 14.99
C MET A 320 -2.09 -35.32 14.52
N LEU A 321 -1.57 -34.76 13.42
CA LEU A 321 -0.21 -35.04 12.95
C LEU A 321 0.87 -34.48 13.89
N LEU A 322 0.62 -33.31 14.50
CA LEU A 322 1.53 -32.74 15.50
C LEU A 322 1.56 -33.59 16.79
N VAL A 323 0.42 -34.09 17.24
CA VAL A 323 0.32 -34.94 18.44
C VAL A 323 1.01 -36.29 18.23
N GLN A 324 0.87 -36.91 17.05
CA GLN A 324 1.59 -38.15 16.72
C GLN A 324 3.11 -37.94 16.64
N TYR A 325 3.57 -36.80 16.12
CA TYR A 325 4.99 -36.45 16.05
C TYR A 325 5.62 -36.24 17.44
N ILE A 326 4.88 -35.62 18.37
CA ILE A 326 5.34 -35.39 19.74
C ILE A 326 5.40 -36.71 20.54
N TYR A 327 4.50 -37.66 20.27
CA TYR A 327 4.47 -38.95 20.97
C TYR A 327 5.59 -39.92 20.55
N GLN A 328 6.22 -39.71 19.40
CA GLN A 328 7.34 -40.55 18.94
C GLN A 328 8.73 -40.03 19.34
N ARG A 329 8.83 -38.86 20.00
CA ARG A 329 10.10 -38.24 20.43
C ARG A 329 10.31 -38.16 21.94
N ASN A 330 9.42 -38.76 22.74
CA ASN A 330 9.57 -38.99 24.18
C ASN A 330 9.47 -40.49 24.48
#